data_AF-A0A3R8KKJ5-F1
#
_entry.id   AF-A0A3R8KKJ5-F1
#
_cell.length_a   1.000
_cell.length_b   1.000
_cell.length_c   1.000
_cell.angle_alpha   90.00
_cell.angle_beta   90.00
_cell.angle_gamma   90.00
#
_symmetry.space_group_name_H-M   'P 1'
#
loop_
_entity.id
_entity.type
_entity.pdbx_description
1 polymer ?
#
loop_
_entity_poly.entity_id
_entity_poly.type
_entity_poly.pdbx_seq_one_letter_code
_entity_poly.pdbx_strand_id
1 'polypeptide(L)'
;MHEQSLTVKYDNQSKILKWDPLMLYVRVRPLEEDAAPIHCIVVKHALTLFYQLQPDARLALYGHYNRRHQFVITKFMVGTPVQSLAS
;
A
#
# COMPACT_ATOMS: atom_id res chain seq x y z
N MET A 1 -24.69 -20.18 -0.33
CA MET A 1 -24.00 -19.08 0.37
C MET A 1 -25.08 -18.26 1.07
N HIS A 2 -24.92 -17.89 2.34
CA HIS A 2 -25.98 -17.20 3.09
C HIS A 2 -26.07 -15.72 2.72
N GLU A 3 -27.30 -15.30 2.44
CA GLU A 3 -27.70 -14.00 1.93
C GLU A 3 -28.33 -13.16 3.05
N GLN A 4 -28.28 -11.84 2.86
CA GLN A 4 -29.03 -10.86 3.64
C GLN A 4 -29.65 -9.86 2.67
N SER A 5 -30.97 -9.67 2.76
CA SER A 5 -31.72 -8.70 1.96
C SER A 5 -31.63 -7.31 2.58
N LEU A 6 -31.34 -6.31 1.75
CA LEU A 6 -31.29 -4.90 2.13
C LEU A 6 -32.23 -4.10 1.22
N THR A 7 -33.12 -3.32 1.84
CA THR A 7 -34.02 -2.39 1.18
C THR A 7 -33.59 -0.97 1.53
N VAL A 8 -33.03 -0.24 0.55
CA VAL A 8 -32.47 1.10 0.74
C VAL A 8 -32.86 2.03 -0.41
N LYS A 9 -32.78 3.36 -0.20
CA LYS A 9 -32.98 4.39 -1.24
C LYS A 9 -31.64 4.79 -1.86
N TYR A 10 -31.62 4.93 -3.18
CA TYR A 10 -30.46 5.35 -3.93
C TYR A 10 -30.22 6.87 -3.79
N ASP A 11 -28.98 7.24 -3.45
CA ASP A 11 -28.53 8.63 -3.29
C ASP A 11 -27.96 9.23 -4.60
N ASN A 12 -28.30 8.66 -5.75
CA ASN A 12 -27.83 9.16 -7.05
C ASN A 12 -26.29 9.22 -7.24
N GLN A 13 -25.49 8.45 -6.47
CA GLN A 13 -24.04 8.28 -6.71
C GLN A 13 -23.58 6.81 -6.70
N SER A 14 -22.85 6.40 -7.74
CA SER A 14 -22.08 5.15 -7.82
C SER A 14 -20.89 5.27 -8.78
N LYS A 15 -19.76 4.60 -8.51
CA LYS A 15 -18.58 4.60 -9.40
C LYS A 15 -17.75 3.30 -9.32
N ILE A 16 -17.51 2.70 -10.48
CA ILE A 16 -16.65 1.52 -10.68
C ILE A 16 -15.25 2.00 -11.13
N LEU A 17 -14.18 1.54 -10.48
CA LEU A 17 -12.84 2.14 -10.63
C LEU A 17 -11.82 1.27 -11.43
N LYS A 18 -11.43 0.05 -10.99
CA LYS A 18 -10.76 -1.03 -11.79
C LYS A 18 -10.44 -2.25 -10.89
N TRP A 19 -10.45 -3.47 -11.43
CA TRP A 19 -10.28 -4.70 -10.64
C TRP A 19 -8.98 -5.51 -10.85
N ASP A 20 -8.22 -5.31 -11.94
CA ASP A 20 -7.07 -6.19 -12.20
C ASP A 20 -5.93 -5.49 -12.99
N PRO A 21 -4.70 -5.41 -12.43
CA PRO A 21 -4.31 -5.72 -11.05
C PRO A 21 -4.47 -4.49 -10.14
N LEU A 22 -4.74 -4.71 -8.85
CA LEU A 22 -4.75 -3.64 -7.84
C LEU A 22 -3.38 -2.95 -7.83
N MET A 23 -3.38 -1.67 -8.22
CA MET A 23 -2.19 -0.83 -8.20
C MET A 23 -2.25 0.09 -6.98
N LEU A 24 -1.44 -0.21 -5.97
CA LEU A 24 -1.33 0.59 -4.76
C LEU A 24 -0.13 1.54 -4.88
N TYR A 25 -0.37 2.81 -4.62
CA TYR A 25 0.67 3.81 -4.48
C TYR A 25 1.12 3.90 -3.02
N VAL A 26 2.44 3.90 -2.79
CA VAL A 26 3.05 3.99 -1.46
C VAL A 26 4.15 5.04 -1.52
N ARG A 27 4.19 5.96 -0.54
CA ARG A 27 5.28 6.92 -0.38
C ARG A 27 6.16 6.47 0.77
N VAL A 28 7.46 6.30 0.54
CA VAL A 28 8.43 5.92 1.58
C VAL A 28 9.48 7.00 1.76
N ARG A 29 10.10 7.04 2.94
CA ARG A 29 11.29 7.84 3.20
C ARG A 29 12.49 6.89 3.35
N PRO A 30 13.62 7.13 2.68
CA PRO A 30 14.84 6.38 2.95
C PRO A 30 15.26 6.55 4.42
N LEU A 31 16.04 5.59 4.92
CA LEU A 31 16.61 5.65 6.26
C LEU A 31 17.82 6.61 6.35
N GLU A 32 18.39 7.01 5.21
CA GLU A 32 19.41 8.05 5.13
C GLU A 32 18.81 9.41 5.50
N GLU A 33 19.50 10.16 6.36
CA GLU A 33 19.10 11.51 6.75
C GLU A 33 19.07 12.44 5.52
N ASP A 34 18.10 13.36 5.49
CA ASP A 34 17.84 14.32 4.40
C ASP A 34 17.50 13.76 3.01
N ALA A 35 17.28 12.45 2.87
CA ALA A 35 16.91 11.86 1.59
C ALA A 35 15.47 12.21 1.17
N ALA A 36 15.29 12.55 -0.11
CA ALA A 36 13.98 12.87 -0.67
C ALA A 36 13.04 11.64 -0.61
N PRO A 37 11.73 11.84 -0.35
CA PRO A 37 10.77 10.74 -0.34
C PRO A 37 10.66 10.05 -1.71
N ILE A 38 10.53 8.73 -1.69
CA ILE A 38 10.44 7.91 -2.90
C ILE A 38 8.96 7.55 -3.15
N HIS A 39 8.56 7.72 -4.41
CA HIS A 39 7.24 7.35 -4.91
C HIS A 39 7.26 5.91 -5.39
N CYS A 40 6.51 5.03 -4.73
CA CYS A 40 6.45 3.61 -5.05
C CYS A 40 5.09 3.19 -5.60
N ILE A 41 5.10 2.14 -6.41
CA ILE A 41 3.91 1.46 -6.92
C ILE A 41 4.05 -0.03 -6.63
N VAL A 42 3.02 -0.67 -6.08
CA VAL A 42 2.95 -2.13 -5.99
C VAL A 42 1.71 -2.63 -6.75
N VAL A 43 1.90 -3.73 -7.47
CA VAL A 43 0.85 -4.33 -8.30
C VAL A 43 0.58 -5.77 -7.86
N LYS A 44 1.65 -6.53 -7.58
CA LYS A 44 1.57 -7.91 -7.10
C LYS A 44 1.51 -7.92 -5.57
N HIS A 45 0.53 -8.64 -5.00
CA HIS A 45 0.30 -8.70 -3.54
C HIS A 45 0.05 -7.31 -2.89
N ALA A 46 -0.52 -6.38 -3.65
CA ALA A 46 -0.77 -5.01 -3.19
C ALA A 46 -1.68 -4.96 -1.94
N LEU A 47 -2.72 -5.79 -1.88
CA LEU A 47 -3.59 -5.90 -0.70
C LEU A 47 -2.81 -6.40 0.53
N THR A 48 -1.95 -7.40 0.36
CA THR A 48 -1.13 -7.93 1.45
C THR A 48 -0.22 -6.86 2.04
N LEU A 49 0.46 -6.08 1.19
CA LEU A 49 1.26 -4.95 1.65
C LEU A 49 0.39 -3.93 2.39
N PHE A 50 -0.76 -3.56 1.80
CA PHE A 50 -1.67 -2.58 2.39
C PHE A 50 -2.13 -2.96 3.81
N TYR A 51 -2.49 -4.23 4.04
CA TYR A 51 -2.92 -4.70 5.35
C TYR A 51 -1.77 -4.83 6.37
N GLN A 52 -0.52 -4.96 5.92
CA GLN A 52 0.64 -5.06 6.80
C GLN A 52 1.24 -3.71 7.17
N LEU A 53 0.96 -2.65 6.40
CA LEU A 53 1.50 -1.32 6.65
C LEU A 53 0.94 -0.74 7.95
N GLN A 54 1.86 -0.38 8.86
CA GLN A 54 1.60 0.39 10.05
C GLN A 54 2.44 1.68 10.02
N PRO A 55 2.07 2.73 10.76
CA PRO A 55 2.95 3.88 10.98
C PRO A 55 4.33 3.43 11.43
N ASP A 56 5.38 4.05 10.88
CA ASP A 56 6.79 3.79 11.18
C ASP A 56 7.28 2.34 10.94
N ALA A 57 6.50 1.52 10.23
CA ALA A 57 6.95 0.20 9.83
C ALA A 57 8.20 0.31 8.93
N ARG A 58 9.26 -0.43 9.28
CA ARG A 58 10.45 -0.54 8.45
C ARG A 58 10.16 -1.45 7.26
N LEU A 59 10.46 -0.97 6.05
CA LEU A 59 10.20 -1.69 4.81
C LEU A 59 11.51 -2.05 4.12
N ALA A 60 11.64 -3.30 3.69
CA ALA A 60 12.62 -3.68 2.69
C ALA A 60 11.90 -3.90 1.36
N LEU A 61 12.22 -3.09 0.35
CA LEU A 61 11.54 -3.06 -0.93
C LEU A 61 12.50 -3.46 -2.05
N TYR A 62 12.06 -4.35 -2.93
CA TYR A 62 12.83 -4.78 -4.11
C TYR A 62 12.01 -4.57 -5.38
N GLY A 63 12.64 -4.03 -6.41
CA GLY A 63 11.92 -3.49 -7.56
C GLY A 63 12.80 -2.78 -8.57
N HIS A 64 12.18 -2.02 -9.46
CA HIS A 64 12.85 -1.25 -10.51
C HIS A 64 12.11 0.08 -10.73
N TYR A 65 12.80 1.08 -11.30
CA TYR A 65 12.15 2.34 -11.66
C TYR A 65 11.44 2.23 -13.02
N ASN A 66 10.25 2.81 -13.11
CA ASN A 66 9.55 2.99 -14.38
C ASN A 66 9.98 4.30 -15.08
N ARG A 67 9.46 4.54 -16.29
CA ARG A 67 9.74 5.75 -17.08
C ARG A 67 9.31 7.08 -16.41
N ARG A 68 8.46 7.02 -15.37
CA ARG A 68 8.00 8.17 -14.59
C ARG A 68 8.79 8.35 -13.29
N HIS A 69 9.94 7.68 -13.15
CA HIS A 69 10.79 7.69 -11.95
C HIS A 69 10.07 7.21 -10.67
N GLN A 70 9.08 6.33 -10.81
CA GLN A 70 8.43 5.66 -9.68
C GLN A 70 9.05 4.28 -9.47
N PHE A 71 9.28 3.91 -8.22
CA PHE A 71 9.83 2.60 -7.87
C PHE A 71 8.72 1.54 -7.85
N VAL A 72 8.75 0.62 -8.81
CA VAL A 72 7.79 -0.48 -8.94
C VAL A 72 8.24 -1.65 -8.07
N ILE A 73 7.52 -1.88 -6.97
CA ILE A 73 7.76 -2.95 -6.00
C ILE A 73 7.36 -4.29 -6.60
N THR A 74 8.30 -5.24 -6.58
CA THR A 74 8.11 -6.63 -7.04
C THR A 74 8.15 -7.64 -5.90
N LYS A 75 8.92 -7.34 -4.84
CA LYS A 75 8.97 -8.08 -3.57
C LYS A 75 9.10 -7.08 -2.43
N PHE A 76 8.54 -7.42 -1.28
CA PHE A 76 8.65 -6.60 -0.08
C PHE A 76 8.75 -7.48 1.16
N MET A 77 9.32 -6.91 2.22
CA MET A 77 9.22 -7.40 3.59
C MET A 77 8.80 -6.21 4.46
N VAL A 78 7.79 -6.44 5.30
CA VAL A 78 7.37 -5.47 6.31
C VAL A 78 7.94 -5.93 7.65
N GLY A 79 8.84 -5.13 8.22
CA GLY A 79 9.36 -5.34 9.55
C GLY A 79 8.35 -4.86 10.60
N THR A 80 8.28 -5.56 11.73
CA THR A 80 7.48 -5.13 12.87
C THR A 80 8.00 -3.77 13.35
N PRO A 81 7.13 -2.77 13.59
CA PRO A 81 7.55 -1.56 14.28
C PRO A 81 8.15 -1.97 15.62
N VAL A 82 9.38 -1.51 15.90
CA VAL A 82 9.98 -1.67 17.23
C VAL A 82 9.17 -0.76 18.14
N GLN A 83 8.14 -1.30 18.79
CA GLN A 83 7.50 -0.61 19.91
C GLN A 83 8.59 -0.43 20.96
N SER A 84 9.09 0.80 21.08
CA SER A 84 9.86 1.20 22.24
C SER A 84 8.93 1.10 23.44
N LEU A 85 8.96 -0.04 24.13
CA LEU A 85 8.43 -0.19 25.48
C LEU A 85 9.26 0.70 26.40
N ALA A 86 9.02 2.00 26.36
CA ALA A 86 9.48 2.90 27.42
C ALA A 86 8.69 2.52 28.68
N SER A 87 9.42 1.95 29.64
CA SER A 87 8.98 1.73 31.04
C SER A 87 9.30 2.96 31.87
#